data_AF-A0A812K9H0-F1
#
_entry.id   AF-A0A812K9H0-F1
#
_cell.length_a   1.000
_cell.length_b   1.000
_cell.length_c   1.000
_cell.angle_alpha   90.00
_cell.angle_beta   90.00
_cell.angle_gamma   90.00
#
_symmetry.space_group_name_H-M   'P 1'
#
loop_
_entity.id
_entity.type
_entity.pdbx_description
1 polymer ?
#
loop_
_entity_poly.entity_id
_entity_poly.type
_entity_poly.pdbx_seq_one_letter_code
_entity_poly.pdbx_strand_id
1 'polypeptide(L)'
;MQDNFFVAECGHFLLCCVADGHGIGGHWASHWTCKFVLRMLLQHMATTKALPAEAVMNRIFDTVHQELVCTATSKEFELSLSGTTLSVAVVDRQKQQLLLAWAGDSRCVLGRPGSDAKAKPSCVGASEDHKPNDPKEKARVSASGGEVLLLPGDVPYRIFAKNKEVPGLAMSRSIGDLSGHSVGVIHQPSLKLLSFQKDDLLLCCSDGVWEFVNDVDAVNTVLQARGSTGSRAGVLMRTRRRSQA
;
A
#
# COMPACT_ATOMS: atom_id res chain seq x y z
N MET A 1 -1.47 -14.24 -10.41
CA MET A 1 -0.78 -13.30 -9.50
C MET A 1 -1.71 -12.12 -9.36
N GLN A 2 -2.04 -11.70 -8.15
CA GLN A 2 -3.00 -10.61 -7.93
C GLN A 2 -2.33 -9.31 -7.52
N ASP A 3 -1.08 -9.33 -7.07
CA ASP A 3 -0.30 -8.12 -6.82
C ASP A 3 0.10 -7.43 -8.14
N ASN A 4 0.08 -6.11 -8.12
CA ASN A 4 0.63 -5.24 -9.16
C ASN A 4 1.51 -4.15 -8.53
N PHE A 5 2.43 -3.60 -9.32
CA PHE A 5 3.31 -2.51 -8.89
C PHE A 5 3.71 -1.66 -10.08
N PHE A 6 4.24 -0.47 -9.81
CA PHE A 6 5.00 0.28 -10.82
C PHE A 6 6.14 1.06 -10.17
N VAL A 7 7.18 1.30 -10.97
CA VAL A 7 8.20 2.32 -10.72
C VAL A 7 8.23 3.21 -11.96
N ALA A 8 8.10 4.52 -11.78
CA ALA A 8 8.09 5.48 -12.87
C ALA A 8 8.85 6.75 -12.47
N GLU A 9 9.42 7.45 -13.45
CA GLU A 9 10.07 8.73 -13.24
C GLU A 9 9.36 9.84 -14.00
N CYS A 10 9.26 11.01 -13.40
CA CYS A 10 8.72 12.22 -14.02
C CYS A 10 9.60 13.41 -13.62
N GLY A 11 10.56 13.77 -14.48
CA GLY A 11 11.57 14.76 -14.14
C GLY A 11 12.41 14.31 -12.94
N HIS A 12 12.42 15.09 -11.86
CA HIS A 12 13.13 14.75 -10.62
C HIS A 12 12.30 13.92 -9.65
N PHE A 13 11.05 13.59 -10.00
CA PHE A 13 10.19 12.75 -9.19
C PHE A 13 10.38 11.27 -9.52
N LEU A 14 10.50 10.43 -8.49
CA LEU A 14 10.40 8.98 -8.60
C LEU A 14 9.08 8.55 -7.95
N LEU A 15 8.25 7.84 -8.71
CA LEU A 15 6.95 7.35 -8.32
C LEU A 15 7.01 5.85 -8.15
N CYS A 16 6.49 5.35 -7.03
CA CYS A 16 6.51 3.95 -6.66
C CYS A 16 5.11 3.57 -6.16
N CYS A 17 4.63 2.39 -6.52
CA CYS A 17 3.36 1.88 -6.03
C CYS A 17 3.40 0.37 -5.88
N VAL A 18 2.72 -0.14 -4.86
CA VAL A 18 2.33 -1.55 -4.74
C VAL A 18 0.83 -1.62 -4.44
N ALA A 19 0.15 -2.50 -5.14
CA ALA A 19 -1.26 -2.81 -4.94
C ALA A 19 -1.40 -4.33 -4.87
N ASP A 20 -1.71 -4.83 -3.67
CA ASP A 20 -1.99 -6.24 -3.43
C ASP A 20 -3.48 -6.51 -3.67
N GLY A 21 -3.80 -7.36 -4.64
CA GLY A 21 -5.17 -7.67 -5.02
C GLY A 21 -5.68 -8.92 -4.30
N HIS A 22 -6.97 -8.92 -3.97
CA HIS A 22 -7.65 -10.07 -3.34
C HIS A 22 -9.07 -10.26 -3.87
N GLY A 23 -9.65 -11.42 -3.59
CA GLY A 23 -10.94 -11.85 -4.14
C GLY A 23 -10.81 -12.37 -5.58
N ILE A 24 -11.94 -12.74 -6.18
CA ILE A 24 -11.96 -13.33 -7.53
C ILE A 24 -11.51 -12.31 -8.60
N GLY A 25 -11.88 -11.04 -8.41
CA GLY A 25 -11.51 -9.92 -9.26
C GLY A 25 -10.23 -9.19 -8.85
N GLY A 26 -9.51 -9.64 -7.81
CA GLY A 26 -8.40 -8.88 -7.23
C GLY A 26 -7.25 -8.58 -8.19
N HIS A 27 -6.93 -9.51 -9.09
CA HIS A 27 -5.94 -9.30 -10.15
C HIS A 27 -6.30 -8.14 -11.09
N TRP A 28 -7.58 -7.94 -11.37
CA TRP A 28 -8.07 -6.87 -12.21
C TRP A 28 -8.14 -5.56 -11.42
N ALA A 29 -8.64 -5.60 -10.18
CA ALA A 29 -8.73 -4.45 -9.28
C ALA A 29 -7.36 -3.81 -9.06
N SER A 30 -6.35 -4.60 -8.69
CA SER A 30 -4.98 -4.12 -8.48
C SER A 30 -4.33 -3.59 -9.75
N HIS A 31 -4.51 -4.28 -10.88
CA HIS A 31 -3.95 -3.87 -12.17
C HIS A 31 -4.51 -2.52 -12.63
N TRP A 32 -5.84 -2.38 -12.58
CA TRP A 32 -6.53 -1.17 -12.97
C TRP A 32 -6.14 -0.01 -12.04
N THR A 33 -6.18 -0.24 -10.72
CA THR A 33 -5.82 0.75 -9.69
C THR A 33 -4.40 1.26 -9.86
N CYS A 34 -3.42 0.36 -10.04
CA CYS A 34 -2.02 0.74 -10.29
C CYS A 34 -1.85 1.62 -11.54
N LYS A 35 -2.53 1.27 -12.64
CA LYS A 35 -2.42 2.05 -13.89
C LYS A 35 -3.08 3.42 -13.76
N PHE A 36 -4.25 3.48 -13.11
CA PHE A 36 -5.00 4.72 -13.00
C PHE A 36 -4.32 5.71 -12.05
N VAL A 37 -3.83 5.24 -10.89
CA VAL A 37 -3.11 6.11 -9.96
C VAL A 37 -1.80 6.62 -10.59
N LEU A 38 -1.08 5.80 -11.37
CA LEU A 38 0.10 6.25 -12.11
C LEU A 38 -0.24 7.41 -13.05
N ARG A 39 -1.32 7.28 -13.84
CA ARG A 39 -1.77 8.35 -14.74
C ARG A 39 -2.07 9.64 -13.97
N MET A 40 -2.77 9.53 -12.85
CA MET A 40 -3.14 10.70 -12.04
C MET A 40 -1.91 11.40 -11.44
N LEU A 41 -0.95 10.62 -10.93
CA LEU A 41 0.29 11.16 -10.38
C LEU A 41 1.16 11.79 -11.48
N LEU A 42 1.34 11.14 -12.64
CA LEU A 42 2.09 11.70 -13.76
C LEU A 42 1.48 13.02 -14.23
N GLN A 43 0.15 13.09 -14.35
CA GLN A 43 -0.54 14.32 -14.70
C GLN A 43 -0.29 15.42 -13.65
N HIS A 44 -0.42 15.09 -12.36
CA HIS A 44 -0.13 16.04 -11.29
C HIS A 44 1.31 16.57 -11.35
N MET A 45 2.29 15.69 -11.50
CA MET A 45 3.71 16.06 -11.58
C MET A 45 4.00 16.92 -12.81
N ALA A 46 3.45 16.56 -13.96
CA ALA A 46 3.64 17.31 -15.20
C ALA A 46 3.05 18.73 -15.12
N THR A 47 1.91 18.89 -14.45
CA THR A 47 1.22 20.19 -14.33
C THR A 47 1.81 21.06 -13.22
N THR A 48 2.04 20.51 -12.03
CA THR A 48 2.39 21.31 -10.84
C THR A 48 3.88 21.35 -10.55
N LYS A 49 4.64 20.35 -11.00
CA LYS A 49 6.05 20.13 -10.66
C LYS A 49 6.30 20.14 -9.14
N ALA A 50 5.35 19.63 -8.36
CA ALA A 50 5.41 19.58 -6.91
C ALA A 50 4.85 18.26 -6.37
N LEU A 51 5.22 17.92 -5.13
CA LEU A 51 4.57 16.84 -4.40
C LEU A 51 3.08 17.14 -4.21
N PRO A 52 2.20 16.12 -4.32
CA PRO A 52 0.78 16.32 -4.15
C PRO A 52 0.48 16.58 -2.68
N ALA A 53 -0.22 17.68 -2.39
CA ALA A 53 -0.71 17.97 -1.06
C ALA A 53 -1.69 16.89 -0.57
N GLU A 54 -1.92 16.82 0.73
CA GLU A 54 -2.81 15.83 1.34
C GLU A 54 -4.21 15.82 0.72
N ALA A 55 -4.82 16.99 0.53
CA ALA A 55 -6.13 17.10 -0.11
C ALA A 55 -6.15 16.57 -1.57
N VAL A 56 -5.03 16.70 -2.28
CA VAL A 56 -4.88 16.18 -3.65
C VAL A 56 -4.75 14.65 -3.61
N MET A 57 -3.95 14.10 -2.71
CA MET A 57 -3.81 12.65 -2.56
C MET A 57 -5.13 11.98 -2.12
N ASN A 58 -5.84 12.59 -1.17
CA ASN A 58 -7.19 12.13 -0.79
C ASN A 58 -8.13 12.12 -2.01
N ARG A 59 -8.12 13.18 -2.83
CA ARG A 59 -8.92 13.24 -4.06
C ARG A 59 -8.49 12.18 -5.09
N ILE A 60 -7.18 11.93 -5.23
CA ILE A 60 -6.68 10.89 -6.13
C ILE A 60 -7.20 9.52 -5.68
N PHE A 61 -7.11 9.17 -4.40
CA PHE A 61 -7.60 7.89 -3.90
C PHE A 61 -9.12 7.74 -4.05
N ASP A 62 -9.89 8.80 -3.77
CA ASP A 62 -11.34 8.83 -4.02
C ASP A 62 -11.66 8.64 -5.50
N THR A 63 -11.00 9.40 -6.39
CA THR A 63 -11.23 9.27 -7.85
C THR A 63 -10.84 7.88 -8.36
N VAL A 64 -9.71 7.32 -7.90
CA VAL A 64 -9.29 5.95 -8.23
C VAL A 64 -10.35 4.95 -7.81
N HIS A 65 -10.91 5.07 -6.60
CA HIS A 65 -11.97 4.18 -6.13
C HIS A 65 -13.24 4.32 -6.97
N GLN A 66 -13.76 5.54 -7.15
CA GLN A 66 -14.99 5.77 -7.91
C GLN A 66 -14.89 5.27 -9.36
N GLU A 67 -13.77 5.58 -10.03
CA GLU A 67 -13.55 5.17 -11.42
C GLU A 67 -13.35 3.65 -11.57
N LEU A 68 -12.73 2.99 -10.58
CA LEU A 68 -12.67 1.53 -10.54
C LEU A 68 -14.08 0.93 -10.45
N VAL A 69 -14.93 1.46 -9.56
CA VAL A 69 -16.31 1.00 -9.34
C VAL A 69 -17.18 1.23 -10.58
N CYS A 70 -17.11 2.41 -11.18
CA CYS A 70 -17.80 2.72 -12.43
C CYS A 70 -17.36 1.79 -13.58
N THR A 71 -16.04 1.59 -13.71
CA THR A 71 -15.50 0.69 -14.74
C THR A 71 -15.92 -0.76 -14.51
N ALA A 72 -15.89 -1.22 -13.26
CA ALA A 72 -16.29 -2.58 -12.91
C ALA A 72 -17.77 -2.82 -13.20
N THR A 73 -18.63 -1.87 -12.83
CA THR A 73 -20.07 -1.93 -13.10
C THR A 73 -20.36 -2.05 -14.60
N SER A 74 -19.72 -1.21 -15.42
CA SER A 74 -19.91 -1.23 -16.87
C SER A 74 -19.37 -2.48 -17.57
N LYS A 75 -18.41 -3.17 -16.96
CA LYS A 75 -17.77 -4.39 -17.48
C LYS A 75 -18.21 -5.66 -16.75
N GLU A 76 -19.21 -5.56 -15.88
CA GLU A 76 -19.73 -6.66 -15.06
C GLU A 76 -18.65 -7.39 -14.23
N PHE A 77 -17.64 -6.64 -13.74
CA PHE A 77 -16.66 -7.17 -12.80
C PHE A 77 -17.20 -7.12 -11.37
N GLU A 78 -17.03 -8.24 -10.65
CA GLU A 78 -17.38 -8.38 -9.24
C GLU A 78 -16.37 -7.62 -8.35
N LEU A 79 -16.84 -6.62 -7.57
CA LEU A 79 -16.05 -5.89 -6.57
C LEU A 79 -16.67 -5.92 -5.15
N SER A 80 -17.76 -6.64 -4.91
CA SER A 80 -18.35 -6.78 -3.58
C SER A 80 -17.38 -7.41 -2.61
N LEU A 81 -16.68 -8.47 -3.05
CA LEU A 81 -15.69 -9.23 -2.27
C LEU A 81 -14.31 -9.25 -2.93
N SER A 82 -14.10 -8.38 -3.91
CA SER A 82 -12.81 -8.20 -4.57
C SER A 82 -12.33 -6.77 -4.43
N GLY A 83 -11.03 -6.62 -4.21
CA GLY A 83 -10.43 -5.32 -3.99
C GLY A 83 -8.93 -5.40 -4.05
N THR A 84 -8.29 -4.31 -3.63
CA THR A 84 -6.85 -4.21 -3.57
C THR A 84 -6.40 -3.22 -2.51
N THR A 85 -5.25 -3.47 -1.88
CA THR A 85 -4.50 -2.43 -1.18
C THR A 85 -3.98 -1.39 -2.19
N LEU A 86 -3.60 -0.22 -1.71
CA LEU A 86 -2.92 0.76 -2.53
C LEU A 86 -1.90 1.51 -1.68
N SER A 87 -0.61 1.30 -1.95
CA SER A 87 0.49 2.02 -1.29
C SER A 87 1.32 2.75 -2.33
N VAL A 88 1.40 4.07 -2.20
CA VAL A 88 2.10 4.98 -3.11
C VAL A 88 3.22 5.68 -2.36
N ALA A 89 4.39 5.75 -3.00
CA ALA A 89 5.53 6.55 -2.57
C ALA A 89 5.94 7.52 -3.69
N VAL A 90 5.99 8.81 -3.38
CA VAL A 90 6.40 9.89 -4.29
C VAL A 90 7.65 10.54 -3.72
N VAL A 91 8.77 10.39 -4.42
CA VAL A 91 10.08 10.91 -4.03
C VAL A 91 10.36 12.19 -4.82
N ASP A 92 10.55 13.31 -4.14
CA ASP A 92 11.13 14.53 -4.69
C ASP A 92 12.65 14.51 -4.44
N ARG A 93 13.43 14.23 -5.49
CA ARG A 93 14.89 14.15 -5.40
C ARG A 93 15.56 15.52 -5.21
N GLN A 94 14.91 16.61 -5.59
CA GLN A 94 15.48 17.95 -5.43
C GLN A 94 15.35 18.45 -3.99
N LYS A 95 14.21 18.16 -3.35
CA LYS A 95 13.94 18.57 -1.96
C LYS A 95 14.31 17.50 -0.93
N GLN A 96 14.71 16.32 -1.37
CA GLN A 96 14.98 15.16 -0.53
C GLN A 96 13.77 14.78 0.36
N GLN A 97 12.59 14.83 -0.24
CA GLN A 97 11.31 14.54 0.42
C GLN A 97 10.68 13.27 -0.15
N LEU A 98 10.08 12.48 0.74
CA LEU A 98 9.34 11.27 0.42
C LEU A 98 7.92 11.42 0.98
N LEU A 99 6.93 11.45 0.09
CA LEU A 99 5.52 11.35 0.48
C LEU A 99 5.06 9.90 0.36
N LEU A 100 4.55 9.34 1.44
CA LEU A 100 3.83 8.09 1.48
C LEU A 100 2.33 8.35 1.56
N ALA A 101 1.54 7.61 0.79
CA ALA A 101 0.08 7.58 0.91
C ALA A 101 -0.39 6.14 0.72
N TRP A 102 -1.17 5.60 1.65
CA TRP A 102 -1.56 4.18 1.60
C TRP A 102 -2.95 3.89 2.16
N ALA A 103 -3.57 2.84 1.63
CA ALA A 103 -4.79 2.21 2.12
C ALA A 103 -4.61 0.68 2.08
N GLY A 104 -4.84 0.01 3.21
CA GLY A 104 -4.58 -1.41 3.40
C GLY A 104 -3.28 -1.70 4.15
N ASP A 105 -2.72 -2.88 3.93
CA ASP A 105 -1.58 -3.43 4.68
C ASP A 105 -0.39 -3.86 3.80
N SER A 106 -0.35 -3.38 2.56
CA SER A 106 0.94 -3.18 1.87
C SER A 106 1.73 -2.09 2.60
N ARG A 107 3.06 -2.21 2.60
CA ARG A 107 3.94 -1.30 3.35
C ARG A 107 5.07 -0.72 2.51
N CYS A 108 5.32 0.57 2.72
CA CYS A 108 6.49 1.29 2.25
C CYS A 108 7.42 1.58 3.43
N VAL A 109 8.70 1.22 3.32
CA VAL A 109 9.71 1.37 4.37
C VAL A 109 10.90 2.16 3.82
N LEU A 110 11.28 3.24 4.51
CA LEU A 110 12.50 4.00 4.30
C LEU A 110 13.58 3.48 5.26
N GLY A 111 14.53 2.71 4.71
CA GLY A 111 15.67 2.18 5.43
C GLY A 111 16.91 3.07 5.28
N ARG A 112 17.73 3.14 6.33
CA ARG A 112 19.02 3.81 6.31
C ARG A 112 20.14 2.80 6.55
N PRO A 113 21.16 2.74 5.66
CA PRO A 113 22.37 1.95 5.91
C PRO A 113 23.04 2.37 7.23
N GLY A 114 23.79 1.46 7.83
CA GLY A 114 24.72 1.83 8.89
C GLY A 114 25.75 2.84 8.37
N SER A 115 26.23 3.72 9.24
CA SER A 115 27.27 4.71 8.90
C SER A 115 28.60 4.07 8.48
N ASP A 116 28.84 2.83 8.89
CA ASP A 116 30.01 2.02 8.53
C ASP A 116 29.65 0.52 8.49
N ALA A 117 30.64 -0.32 8.19
CA ALA A 117 30.47 -1.77 8.07
C ALA A 117 30.06 -2.49 9.36
N LYS A 118 30.19 -1.84 10.53
CA LYS A 118 29.82 -2.38 11.85
C LYS A 118 28.49 -1.83 12.35
N ALA A 119 28.08 -0.66 11.88
CA ALA A 119 26.82 -0.03 12.23
C ALA A 119 25.64 -0.81 11.64
N LYS A 120 24.63 -1.09 12.48
CA LYS A 120 23.40 -1.75 12.04
C LYS A 120 22.56 -0.77 11.20
N PRO A 121 21.90 -1.25 10.14
CA PRO A 121 20.91 -0.44 9.44
C PRO A 121 19.70 -0.15 10.33
N SER A 122 18.91 0.84 9.94
CA SER A 122 17.71 1.26 10.68
C SER A 122 16.52 1.52 9.74
N CYS A 123 15.31 1.43 10.29
CA CYS A 123 14.10 1.94 9.66
C CYS A 123 13.90 3.39 10.11
N VAL A 124 13.95 4.33 9.18
CA VAL A 124 13.79 5.78 9.44
C VAL A 124 12.32 6.19 9.41
N GLY A 125 11.51 5.47 8.65
CA GLY A 125 10.07 5.66 8.63
C GLY A 125 9.39 4.63 7.74
N ALA A 126 8.16 4.27 8.09
CA ALA A 126 7.34 3.36 7.32
C ALA A 126 5.87 3.81 7.31
N SER A 127 5.09 3.33 6.35
CA SER A 127 3.63 3.34 6.48
C SER A 127 3.19 2.32 7.55
N GLU A 128 2.11 2.61 8.27
CA GLU A 128 1.53 1.67 9.24
C GLU A 128 0.39 0.86 8.61
N ASP A 129 0.42 -0.47 8.73
CA ASP A 129 -0.66 -1.32 8.23
C ASP A 129 -2.01 -0.91 8.83
N HIS A 130 -3.06 -0.86 8.00
CA HIS A 130 -4.42 -0.62 8.48
C HIS A 130 -5.05 -1.93 8.96
N LYS A 131 -4.72 -2.37 10.18
CA LYS A 131 -5.21 -3.64 10.74
C LYS A 131 -6.61 -3.44 11.36
N PRO A 132 -7.53 -4.40 11.18
CA PRO A 132 -8.88 -4.29 11.73
C PRO A 132 -8.95 -4.06 13.24
N ASN A 133 -7.99 -4.58 14.01
CA ASN A 133 -7.94 -4.44 15.45
C ASN A 133 -7.30 -3.14 15.96
N ASP A 134 -6.78 -2.28 15.07
CA ASP A 134 -6.27 -0.98 15.47
C ASP A 134 -7.41 -0.15 16.08
N PRO A 135 -7.22 0.52 17.24
CA PRO A 135 -8.32 1.14 17.97
C PRO A 135 -9.15 2.12 17.14
N LYS A 136 -8.51 2.93 16.29
CA LYS A 136 -9.17 3.89 15.39
C LYS A 136 -9.96 3.18 14.28
N GLU A 137 -9.38 2.14 13.70
CA GLU A 137 -10.00 1.37 12.61
C GLU A 137 -11.18 0.54 13.13
N LYS A 138 -11.00 -0.17 14.25
CA LYS A 138 -12.04 -0.93 14.93
C LYS A 138 -13.23 -0.05 15.33
N ALA A 139 -12.96 1.12 15.91
CA ALA A 139 -14.03 2.05 16.29
C ALA A 139 -14.86 2.50 15.08
N ARG A 140 -14.21 2.79 13.95
CA ARG A 140 -14.86 3.15 12.69
C ARG A 140 -15.71 2.00 12.12
N VAL A 141 -15.16 0.78 12.07
CA VAL A 141 -15.87 -0.42 11.63
C VAL A 141 -17.11 -0.68 12.49
N SER A 142 -16.95 -0.65 13.82
CA SER A 142 -18.06 -0.86 14.76
C SER A 142 -19.14 0.22 14.67
N ALA A 143 -18.76 1.48 14.48
CA ALA A 143 -19.71 2.58 14.27
C ALA A 143 -20.52 2.42 12.98
N SER A 144 -19.95 1.79 11.95
CA SER A 144 -20.62 1.46 10.68
C SER A 144 -21.37 0.12 10.70
N GLY A 145 -21.51 -0.52 11.87
CA GLY A 145 -22.27 -1.76 12.02
C GLY A 145 -21.50 -3.03 11.62
N GLY A 146 -20.18 -2.95 11.41
CA GLY A 146 -19.30 -4.09 11.24
C GLY A 146 -18.80 -4.66 12.57
N GLU A 147 -18.21 -5.85 12.51
CA GLU A 147 -17.60 -6.56 13.62
C GLU A 147 -16.15 -6.91 13.29
N VAL A 148 -15.27 -6.74 14.28
CA VAL A 148 -13.85 -7.10 14.17
C VAL A 148 -13.61 -8.34 15.03
N LEU A 149 -13.36 -9.47 14.38
CA LEU A 149 -13.27 -10.79 15.02
C LEU A 149 -11.92 -11.44 14.69
N LEU A 150 -11.37 -12.16 15.66
CA LEU A 150 -10.26 -13.10 15.43
C LEU A 150 -10.89 -14.50 15.36
N LEU A 151 -10.88 -15.11 14.17
CA LEU A 151 -11.45 -16.45 14.01
C LEU A 151 -10.50 -17.51 14.60
N PRO A 152 -11.02 -18.65 15.06
CA PRO A 152 -10.18 -19.76 15.52
C PRO A 152 -9.19 -20.20 14.43
N GLY A 153 -7.90 -20.18 14.75
CA GLY A 153 -6.83 -20.58 13.83
C GLY A 153 -6.33 -19.48 12.88
N ASP A 154 -7.00 -18.33 12.82
CA ASP A 154 -6.48 -17.16 12.10
C ASP A 154 -5.40 -16.44 12.93
N VAL A 155 -4.46 -15.83 12.22
CA VAL A 155 -3.48 -14.88 12.79
C VAL A 155 -4.01 -13.44 12.79
N PRO A 156 -4.57 -12.92 11.66
CA PRO A 156 -5.10 -11.55 11.64
C PRO A 156 -6.55 -11.49 12.12
N TYR A 157 -6.91 -10.34 12.73
CA TYR A 157 -8.31 -9.98 12.88
C TYR A 157 -8.95 -9.69 11.52
N ARG A 158 -10.24 -9.98 11.40
CA ARG A 158 -11.03 -9.77 10.17
C ARG A 158 -12.27 -8.94 10.42
N ILE A 159 -12.72 -8.25 9.38
CA ILE A 159 -13.95 -7.46 9.36
C ILE A 159 -15.09 -8.28 8.76
N PHE A 160 -16.21 -8.32 9.48
CA PHE A 160 -17.46 -8.95 9.08
C PHE A 160 -18.63 -8.00 9.23
N ALA A 161 -19.67 -8.19 8.43
CA ALA A 161 -20.98 -7.64 8.72
C ALA A 161 -21.63 -8.45 9.85
N LYS A 162 -22.40 -7.78 10.72
CA LYS A 162 -23.09 -8.45 11.84
C LYS A 162 -23.87 -9.68 11.38
N ASN A 163 -23.66 -10.80 12.08
CA ASN A 163 -24.29 -12.09 11.80
C ASN A 163 -24.04 -12.64 10.38
N LYS A 164 -22.93 -12.24 9.74
CA LYS A 164 -22.52 -12.75 8.41
C LYS A 164 -21.05 -13.15 8.44
N GLU A 165 -20.68 -14.07 7.55
CA GLU A 165 -19.29 -14.50 7.35
C GLU A 165 -18.55 -13.68 6.27
N VAL A 166 -19.15 -12.57 5.82
CA VAL A 166 -18.59 -11.67 4.80
C VAL A 166 -18.43 -10.25 5.36
N PRO A 167 -17.45 -9.46 4.88
CA PRO A 167 -16.53 -9.78 3.78
C PRO A 167 -15.29 -10.61 4.19
N GLY A 168 -14.97 -10.72 5.49
CA GLY A 168 -13.81 -11.49 5.96
C GLY A 168 -12.46 -10.84 5.68
N LEU A 169 -12.41 -9.50 5.60
CA LEU A 169 -11.22 -8.73 5.22
C LEU A 169 -10.22 -8.61 6.38
N ALA A 170 -8.95 -8.93 6.12
CA ALA A 170 -7.85 -8.82 7.09
C ALA A 170 -7.23 -7.40 7.19
N MET A 171 -7.84 -6.43 6.50
CA MET A 171 -7.42 -5.03 6.44
C MET A 171 -8.65 -4.13 6.57
N SER A 172 -8.50 -2.93 7.13
CA SER A 172 -9.61 -2.00 7.36
C SER A 172 -9.79 -0.93 6.30
N ARG A 173 -8.86 -0.87 5.34
CA ARG A 173 -8.90 0.07 4.21
C ARG A 173 -8.50 -0.62 2.93
N SER A 174 -9.17 -0.31 1.82
CA SER A 174 -8.88 -0.89 0.51
C SER A 174 -9.58 -0.10 -0.61
N ILE A 175 -9.15 -0.32 -1.84
CA ILE A 175 -9.87 0.10 -3.06
C ILE A 175 -10.71 -1.09 -3.53
N GLY A 176 -11.99 -0.88 -3.91
CA GLY A 176 -12.94 -1.97 -4.16
C GLY A 176 -13.63 -2.41 -2.86
N ASP A 177 -13.83 -3.72 -2.67
CA ASP A 177 -14.46 -4.31 -1.47
C ASP A 177 -15.77 -3.63 -1.07
N LEU A 178 -16.75 -3.58 -1.97
CA LEU A 178 -17.98 -2.81 -1.77
C LEU A 178 -18.80 -3.32 -0.58
N SER A 179 -18.79 -4.64 -0.32
CA SER A 179 -19.41 -5.21 0.88
C SER A 179 -18.71 -4.72 2.16
N GLY A 180 -17.37 -4.66 2.15
CA GLY A 180 -16.61 -4.09 3.25
C GLY A 180 -16.90 -2.61 3.47
N HIS A 181 -17.03 -1.82 2.40
CA HIS A 181 -17.36 -0.40 2.50
C HIS A 181 -18.72 -0.17 3.18
N SER A 182 -19.67 -1.10 3.01
CA SER A 182 -20.97 -1.03 3.71
C SER A 182 -20.89 -1.20 5.24
N VAL A 183 -19.77 -1.72 5.75
CA VAL A 183 -19.56 -1.98 7.19
C VAL A 183 -18.31 -1.28 7.74
N GLY A 184 -17.90 -0.20 7.08
CA GLY A 184 -16.80 0.64 7.56
C GLY A 184 -15.42 0.11 7.17
N VAL A 185 -15.25 -0.42 5.96
CA VAL A 185 -13.96 -0.31 5.23
C VAL A 185 -13.96 0.99 4.44
N ILE A 186 -12.80 1.62 4.25
CA ILE A 186 -12.69 2.87 3.49
C ILE A 186 -11.49 2.87 2.55
N HIS A 187 -11.53 3.73 1.52
CA HIS A 187 -10.42 3.94 0.59
C HIS A 187 -9.59 5.19 0.90
N GLN A 188 -9.95 6.01 1.91
CA GLN A 188 -9.17 7.19 2.25
C GLN A 188 -7.77 6.82 2.77
N PRO A 189 -6.70 7.38 2.18
CA PRO A 189 -5.34 7.04 2.56
C PRO A 189 -4.97 7.63 3.91
N SER A 190 -4.03 6.97 4.59
CA SER A 190 -3.16 7.64 5.54
C SER A 190 -1.96 8.22 4.78
N LEU A 191 -1.39 9.32 5.27
CA LEU A 191 -0.27 10.00 4.62
C LEU A 191 0.87 10.28 5.59
N LYS A 192 2.10 10.27 5.07
CA LYS A 192 3.30 10.62 5.83
C LYS A 192 4.32 11.29 4.92
N LEU A 193 4.77 12.49 5.31
CA LEU A 193 5.88 13.17 4.65
C LEU A 193 7.16 12.94 5.46
N LEU A 194 8.18 12.42 4.79
CA LEU A 194 9.48 12.09 5.35
C LEU A 194 10.57 12.85 4.61
N SER A 195 11.69 13.11 5.29
CA SER A 195 12.94 13.50 4.65
C SER A 195 13.86 12.29 4.52
N PHE A 196 14.58 12.19 3.42
CA PHE A 196 15.55 11.11 3.20
C PHE A 196 16.96 11.65 2.98
N GLN A 197 17.95 10.81 3.24
CA GLN A 197 19.36 11.09 3.04
C GLN A 197 19.90 10.35 1.82
N LYS A 198 21.09 10.75 1.39
CA LYS A 198 21.84 10.02 0.37
C LYS A 198 22.04 8.58 0.85
N ASP A 199 21.85 7.63 -0.07
CA ASP A 199 21.98 6.17 0.15
C ASP A 199 20.87 5.51 0.99
N ASP A 200 19.85 6.25 1.43
CA ASP A 200 18.62 5.64 1.97
C ASP A 200 17.95 4.72 0.93
N LEU A 201 17.27 3.69 1.43
CA LEU A 201 16.56 2.67 0.65
C LEU A 201 15.06 2.83 0.82
N LEU A 202 14.33 2.87 -0.29
CA LEU A 202 12.89 2.73 -0.28
C LEU A 202 12.50 1.31 -0.69
N LEU A 203 11.82 0.61 0.21
CA LEU A 203 11.24 -0.71 0.01
C LEU A 203 9.73 -0.57 -0.06
N CYS A 204 9.11 -1.07 -1.13
CA CYS A 204 7.66 -1.10 -1.25
C CYS A 204 7.26 -2.54 -1.56
N CYS A 205 6.55 -3.20 -0.64
CA CYS A 205 6.12 -4.60 -0.82
C CYS A 205 4.68 -4.80 -0.33
N SER A 206 4.06 -5.88 -0.80
CA SER A 206 2.79 -6.39 -0.27
C SER A 206 2.99 -7.15 1.04
N ASP A 207 1.89 -7.54 1.68
CA ASP A 207 1.90 -8.29 2.94
C ASP A 207 2.65 -9.63 2.82
N GLY A 208 2.74 -10.22 1.62
CA GLY A 208 3.50 -11.44 1.34
C GLY A 208 5.01 -11.34 1.61
N VAL A 209 5.53 -10.13 1.88
CA VAL A 209 6.86 -9.90 2.47
C VAL A 209 6.74 -9.56 3.97
N TRP A 210 5.90 -8.58 4.30
CA TRP A 210 5.84 -7.97 5.63
C TRP A 210 5.24 -8.87 6.72
N GLU A 211 4.51 -9.92 6.33
CA GLU A 211 4.04 -10.97 7.24
C GLU A 211 5.20 -11.83 7.78
N PHE A 212 6.31 -11.93 7.05
CA PHE A 212 7.42 -12.84 7.37
C PHE A 212 8.71 -12.13 7.75
N VAL A 213 8.85 -10.84 7.44
CA VAL A 213 10.09 -10.09 7.62
C VAL A 213 9.75 -8.72 8.22
N ASN A 214 10.38 -8.38 9.34
CA ASN A 214 10.24 -7.04 9.91
C ASN A 214 11.03 -6.00 9.10
N ASP A 215 10.70 -4.73 9.29
CA ASP A 215 11.25 -3.62 8.53
C ASP A 215 12.78 -3.59 8.51
N VAL A 216 13.42 -3.76 9.68
CA VAL A 216 14.89 -3.67 9.82
C VAL A 216 15.59 -4.84 9.16
N ASP A 217 15.05 -6.05 9.31
CA ASP A 217 15.61 -7.26 8.69
C ASP A 217 15.46 -7.23 7.16
N ALA A 218 14.37 -6.66 6.65
CA ALA A 218 14.18 -6.44 5.23
C ALA A 218 15.23 -5.45 4.68
N VAL A 219 15.43 -4.32 5.35
CA VAL A 219 16.47 -3.33 4.99
C VAL A 219 17.85 -3.98 5.01
N ASN A 220 18.20 -4.71 6.07
CA ASN A 220 19.48 -5.40 6.19
C ASN A 220 19.70 -6.42 5.06
N THR A 221 18.69 -7.21 4.74
CA THR A 221 18.73 -8.21 3.66
C THR A 221 19.05 -7.56 2.30
N VAL A 222 18.40 -6.43 2.00
CA VAL A 222 18.64 -5.70 0.74
C VAL A 222 20.02 -5.06 0.71
N LEU A 223 20.51 -4.53 1.83
CA LEU A 223 21.86 -3.97 1.90
C LEU A 223 22.94 -5.04 1.69
N GLN A 224 22.78 -6.22 2.29
CA GLN A 224 23.70 -7.34 2.09
C GLN A 224 23.73 -7.79 0.62
N ALA A 225 22.58 -7.86 -0.05
CA ALA A 225 22.49 -8.20 -1.47
C ALA A 225 23.08 -7.12 -2.39
N ARG A 226 23.11 -5.86 -1.97
CA ARG A 226 23.78 -4.77 -2.71
C ARG A 226 25.29 -4.80 -2.58
N GLY A 227 25.79 -5.08 -1.37
CA GLY A 227 27.22 -5.22 -1.13
C GLY A 227 27.88 -6.30 -2.00
N SER A 228 27.13 -7.34 -2.36
CA SER A 228 27.59 -8.41 -3.25
C SER A 228 27.43 -8.11 -4.75
N THR A 229 26.64 -7.11 -5.14
CA THR A 229 26.30 -6.83 -6.55
C THR A 229 26.82 -5.48 -7.08
N GLY A 230 27.39 -4.61 -6.24
CA GLY A 230 28.01 -3.35 -6.65
C GLY A 230 27.06 -2.26 -7.16
N SER A 231 25.74 -2.45 -7.08
CA SER A 231 24.74 -1.50 -7.58
C SER A 231 24.36 -0.44 -6.53
N ARG A 232 24.34 0.84 -6.95
CA ARG A 232 23.96 2.00 -6.11
C ARG A 232 22.56 2.51 -6.47
N ALA A 233 21.74 2.69 -5.42
CA ALA A 233 20.35 3.17 -5.45
C ALA A 233 19.39 2.31 -6.29
N GLY A 234 18.16 2.14 -5.82
CA GLY A 234 17.27 1.13 -6.39
C GLY A 234 16.09 0.88 -5.48
N VAL A 235 14.93 0.88 -6.10
CA VAL A 235 13.68 0.50 -5.47
C VAL A 235 13.59 -1.01 -5.57
N LEU A 236 13.49 -1.70 -4.44
CA LEU A 236 13.12 -3.12 -4.46
C LEU A 236 11.62 -3.22 -4.29
N MET A 237 10.95 -3.69 -5.35
CA MET A 237 9.57 -4.13 -5.29
C MET A 237 9.55 -5.63 -5.46
N ARG A 238 8.95 -6.33 -4.49
CA ARG A 238 8.79 -7.78 -4.53
C ARG A 238 7.41 -8.17 -4.06
N THR A 239 6.75 -8.99 -4.86
CA THR A 239 5.43 -9.56 -4.60
C THR A 239 5.60 -11.08 -4.54
N ARG A 240 5.09 -11.75 -3.49
CA ARG A 240 5.17 -13.22 -3.34
C ARG A 240 3.76 -13.81 -3.45
N ARG A 241 3.63 -15.00 -4.08
CA ARG A 241 2.35 -15.73 -4.15
C ARG A 241 1.90 -16.15 -2.75
N ARG A 242 0.66 -15.86 -2.36
CA ARG A 242 -0.07 -16.71 -1.42
C ARG A 242 -0.36 -18.05 -2.08
N SER A 243 0.18 -19.13 -1.52
CA SER A 243 -0.38 -20.47 -1.76
C SER A 243 -1.74 -20.48 -1.05
N GLN A 244 -2.82 -20.54 -1.82
CA GLN A 244 -4.14 -20.81 -1.25
C GLN A 244 -4.08 -22.13 -0.49
N ALA A 245 -4.45 -22.11 0.78
CA ALA A 245 -4.91 -23.26 1.54
C ALA A 245 -6.43 -23.14 1.67
#